data_AF-A0A7V0ML49-F1
#
_entry.id   AF-A0A7V0ML49-F1
#
_cell.length_a   1.000
_cell.length_b   1.000
_cell.length_c   1.000
_cell.angle_alpha   90.00
_cell.angle_beta   90.00
_cell.angle_gamma   90.00
#
_symmetry.space_group_name_H-M   'P 1'
#
loop_
_entity.id
_entity.type
_entity.pdbx_description
1 polymer ?
#
loop_
_entity_poly.entity_id
_entity_poly.type
_entity_poly.pdbx_seq_one_letter_code
_entity_poly.pdbx_strand_id
1 'polypeptide(L)'
;MRRRMDLFLKNNICFVPVLHGRLEFALQVIRHFAAFEPDAIAVELPKTLEEVILRGVKRLPLLSVLLYEERDGTTVYLPLEPTDASVEALRLGIEHGIPCYCIDR
;
A
#
# COMPACT_ATOMS: atom_id res chain seq x y z
N MET A 1 11.90 6.26 -25.16
CA MET A 1 10.77 5.42 -25.61
C MET A 1 9.87 5.16 -24.39
N ARG A 2 8.76 5.89 -24.21
CA ARG A 2 7.80 5.58 -23.14
C ARG A 2 7.01 4.34 -23.56
N ARG A 3 7.26 3.19 -22.94
CA ARG A 3 6.35 2.04 -23.05
C ARG A 3 4.96 2.52 -22.65
N ARG A 4 3.96 2.31 -23.50
CA ARG A 4 2.56 2.47 -23.11
C ARG A 4 2.33 1.50 -21.95
N MET A 5 1.89 2.01 -20.81
CA MET A 5 1.65 1.18 -19.64
C MET A 5 0.21 0.70 -19.70
N ASP A 6 0.04 -0.61 -19.79
CA ASP A 6 -1.28 -1.21 -19.79
C ASP A 6 -1.74 -1.34 -18.34
N LEU A 7 -2.61 -0.43 -17.91
CA LEU A 7 -3.25 -0.50 -16.61
C LEU A 7 -4.17 -1.72 -16.56
N PHE A 8 -4.15 -2.45 -15.45
CA PHE A 8 -5.10 -3.55 -15.23
C PHE A 8 -6.39 -2.97 -14.65
N LEU A 9 -7.38 -2.75 -15.51
CA LEU A 9 -8.61 -2.03 -15.18
C LEU A 9 -9.85 -2.94 -15.22
N LYS A 10 -10.80 -2.66 -14.32
CA LYS A 10 -12.20 -3.08 -14.45
C LYS A 10 -13.09 -1.90 -14.07
N ASN A 11 -13.88 -1.40 -15.01
CA ASN A 11 -14.66 -0.17 -14.85
C ASN A 11 -13.76 1.00 -14.41
N ASN A 12 -14.05 1.60 -13.25
CA ASN A 12 -13.30 2.68 -12.63
C ASN A 12 -12.33 2.19 -11.53
N ILE A 13 -11.94 0.92 -11.54
CA ILE A 13 -11.01 0.35 -10.57
C ILE A 13 -9.73 -0.07 -11.30
N CYS A 14 -8.59 0.46 -10.84
CA CYS A 14 -7.27 0.00 -11.25
C CYS A 14 -6.71 -0.97 -10.21
N PHE A 15 -6.34 -2.16 -10.68
CA PHE A 15 -5.70 -3.18 -9.86
C PHE A 15 -4.20 -3.13 -10.09
N VAL A 16 -3.44 -3.18 -9.00
CA VAL A 16 -2.00 -3.36 -9.04
C VAL A 16 -1.72 -4.73 -8.41
N PRO A 17 -1.19 -5.71 -9.16
CA PRO A 17 -0.77 -6.97 -8.54
C PRO A 17 0.34 -6.68 -7.54
N VAL A 18 0.42 -7.42 -6.43
CA VAL A 18 1.42 -7.21 -5.38
C VAL A 18 2.07 -8.53 -5.01
N LEU A 19 3.40 -8.48 -4.83
CA LEU A 19 4.15 -9.46 -4.07
C LEU A 19 4.87 -8.71 -2.95
N HIS A 20 4.60 -9.08 -1.70
CA HIS A 20 5.11 -8.37 -0.53
C HIS A 20 6.64 -8.32 -0.48
N GLY A 21 7.17 -7.19 0.00
CA GLY A 21 8.61 -6.97 0.15
C GLY A 21 9.39 -7.06 -1.18
N ARG A 22 8.80 -6.58 -2.28
CA ARG A 22 9.45 -6.52 -3.61
C ARG A 22 9.37 -5.11 -4.17
N LEU A 23 10.52 -4.47 -4.30
CA LEU A 23 10.66 -3.11 -4.81
C LEU A 23 10.00 -2.93 -6.18
N GLU A 24 10.05 -3.93 -7.05
CA GLU A 24 9.48 -3.88 -8.40
C GLU A 24 7.98 -3.59 -8.37
N PHE A 25 7.28 -4.09 -7.35
CA PHE A 25 5.86 -3.90 -7.16
C PHE A 25 5.54 -2.53 -6.56
N ALA A 26 6.34 -2.04 -5.61
CA ALA A 26 6.26 -0.64 -5.17
C ALA A 26 6.49 0.35 -6.33
N LEU A 27 7.46 0.06 -7.21
CA LEU A 27 7.66 0.84 -8.44
C LEU A 27 6.47 0.76 -9.39
N GLN A 28 5.78 -0.39 -9.48
CA GLN A 28 4.53 -0.46 -10.25
C GLN A 28 3.44 0.41 -9.63
N VAL A 29 3.30 0.42 -8.30
CA VAL A 29 2.34 1.28 -7.60
C VAL A 29 2.56 2.75 -7.95
N ILE A 30 3.81 3.25 -7.87
CA ILE A 30 4.13 4.65 -8.23
C ILE A 30 3.70 4.95 -9.66
N ARG A 31 4.00 4.04 -10.59
CA ARG A 31 3.67 4.22 -12.01
C ARG A 31 2.15 4.18 -12.24
N HIS A 32 1.45 3.22 -11.65
CA HIS A 32 -0.01 3.09 -11.79
C HIS A 32 -0.72 4.28 -11.16
N PHE A 33 -0.31 4.72 -9.97
CA PHE A 33 -0.84 5.91 -9.31
C PHE A 33 -0.73 7.15 -10.20
N ALA A 34 0.46 7.41 -10.77
CA ALA A 34 0.67 8.56 -11.64
C ALA A 34 -0.07 8.49 -12.98
N ALA A 35 -0.43 7.30 -13.46
CA ALA A 35 -1.13 7.11 -14.72
C ALA A 35 -2.65 7.02 -14.57
N PHE A 36 -3.14 6.54 -13.42
CA PHE A 36 -4.56 6.34 -13.15
C PHE A 36 -5.18 7.52 -12.38
N GLU A 37 -4.40 8.27 -11.61
CA GLU A 37 -4.85 9.42 -10.79
C GLU A 37 -6.04 9.04 -9.89
N PRO A 38 -5.87 8.12 -8.93
CA PRO A 38 -6.99 7.60 -8.14
C PRO A 38 -7.58 8.63 -7.19
N ASP A 39 -8.90 8.63 -7.03
CA ASP A 39 -9.61 9.39 -5.99
C ASP A 39 -9.56 8.71 -4.60
N ALA A 40 -9.18 7.44 -4.53
CA ALA A 40 -9.05 6.65 -3.31
C ALA A 40 -8.10 5.46 -3.50
N ILE A 41 -7.47 5.01 -2.41
CA ILE A 41 -6.57 3.85 -2.40
C ILE A 41 -7.11 2.80 -1.44
N ALA A 42 -7.10 1.54 -1.87
CA ALA A 42 -7.43 0.39 -1.04
C ALA A 42 -6.28 -0.62 -1.06
N VAL A 43 -5.88 -1.13 0.10
CA VAL A 43 -4.77 -2.10 0.23
C VAL A 43 -5.19 -3.34 1.01
N GLU A 44 -4.56 -4.47 0.70
CA GLU A 44 -4.68 -5.75 1.40
C GLU A 44 -3.87 -5.68 2.70
N LEU A 45 -4.37 -4.92 3.67
CA LEU A 45 -3.88 -4.89 5.05
C LEU A 45 -5.08 -4.94 6.00
N PRO A 46 -4.89 -5.45 7.24
CA PRO A 46 -6.00 -5.64 8.17
C PRO A 46 -6.66 -4.32 8.56
N LYS A 47 -7.98 -4.23 8.39
CA LYS A 47 -8.75 -3.02 8.73
C LYS A 47 -8.63 -2.65 10.21
N THR A 48 -8.51 -3.64 11.09
CA THR A 48 -8.34 -3.45 12.55
C THR A 48 -7.06 -2.70 12.90
N LEU A 49 -6.06 -2.68 12.01
CA LEU A 49 -4.78 -2.02 12.19
C LEU A 49 -4.64 -0.74 11.36
N GLU A 50 -5.68 -0.30 10.65
CA GLU A 50 -5.61 0.83 9.72
C GLU A 50 -5.01 2.10 10.35
N GLU A 51 -5.52 2.51 11.52
CA GLU A 51 -5.04 3.72 12.19
C GLU A 51 -3.55 3.65 12.56
N VAL A 52 -3.08 2.49 13.04
CA VAL A 52 -1.68 2.31 13.45
C VAL A 52 -0.76 2.15 12.25
N ILE A 53 -1.22 1.51 11.16
CA ILE A 53 -0.53 1.42 9.88
C ILE A 53 -0.34 2.84 9.32
N LEU A 54 -1.43 3.60 9.15
CA LEU A 54 -1.36 4.95 8.60
C LEU A 54 -0.47 5.88 9.44
N ARG A 55 -0.46 5.72 10.77
CA ARG A 55 0.46 6.43 11.66
C ARG A 55 1.92 6.08 11.38
N GLY A 56 2.22 4.80 11.15
CA GLY A 56 3.57 4.35 10.80
C GLY A 56 4.01 4.84 9.43
N VAL A 57 3.13 4.76 8.42
CA VAL A 57 3.41 5.26 7.07
C VAL A 57 3.70 6.76 7.06
N LYS A 58 2.96 7.56 7.84
CA LYS A 58 3.20 9.01 8.01
C LYS A 58 4.59 9.37 8.55
N ARG A 59 5.30 8.42 9.16
CA ARG A 59 6.64 8.62 9.74
C ARG A 59 7.76 8.32 8.74
N LEU A 60 7.45 7.79 7.56
CA LEU A 60 8.47 7.54 6.54
C LEU A 60 9.25 8.84 6.23
N PRO A 61 10.59 8.75 6.04
CA PRO A 61 11.38 7.54 5.80
C PRO A 61 11.87 6.80 7.07
N LEU A 62 11.40 7.16 8.28
CA LEU A 62 11.74 6.40 9.48
C LEU A 62 10.98 5.07 9.49
N LEU A 63 11.68 4.00 9.12
CA LEU A 63 11.13 2.65 9.10
C LEU A 63 10.62 2.24 10.49
N SER A 64 9.53 1.47 10.51
CA SER A 64 8.93 0.96 11.74
C SER A 64 8.38 -0.44 11.53
N VAL A 65 8.15 -1.16 12.61
CA VAL A 65 7.54 -2.49 12.60
C VAL A 65 6.33 -2.45 13.51
N LEU A 66 5.19 -2.94 13.01
CA LEU A 66 4.03 -3.23 13.83
C LEU A 66 4.11 -4.68 14.31
N LEU A 67 3.90 -4.88 15.60
CA LEU A 67 3.77 -6.20 16.20
C LEU A 67 2.31 -6.38 16.61
N TYR A 68 1.72 -7.50 16.20
CA TYR A 68 0.39 -7.90 16.64
C TYR A 68 0.31 -9.42 16.73
N GLU A 69 -0.65 -9.93 17.49
CA GLU A 69 -0.88 -11.37 17.63
C GLU A 69 -2.10 -11.77 16.81
N GLU A 70 -1.94 -12.83 16.02
CA GLU A 70 -3.05 -13.54 15.39
C GLU A 70 -3.85 -14.33 16.43
N ARG A 71 -5.03 -14.80 16.03
CA ARG A 71 -5.94 -15.54 16.93
C ARG A 71 -5.35 -16.83 17.50
N ASP A 72 -4.38 -17.41 16.81
CA ASP A 72 -3.67 -18.62 17.22
C ASP A 72 -2.46 -18.34 18.12
N GLY A 73 -2.21 -17.08 18.50
CA GLY A 73 -1.08 -16.65 19.30
C GLY A 73 0.20 -16.39 18.51
N THR A 74 0.17 -16.50 17.17
CA THR A 74 1.33 -16.17 16.34
C THR A 74 1.60 -14.67 16.39
N THR A 75 2.80 -14.27 16.84
CA THR A 75 3.25 -12.88 16.73
C THR A 75 3.64 -12.57 15.29
N VAL A 76 2.90 -11.67 14.66
CA VAL A 76 3.19 -11.16 13.32
C VAL A 76 4.00 -9.88 13.43
N TYR A 77 5.02 -9.80 12.58
CA TYR A 77 5.85 -8.61 12.38
C TYR A 77 5.51 -8.05 11.01
N LEU A 78 4.95 -6.85 10.98
CA LEU A 78 4.62 -6.13 9.75
C LEU A 78 5.58 -4.93 9.61
N PRO A 79 6.64 -5.05 8.80
CA PRO A 79 7.51 -3.92 8.47
C PRO A 79 6.75 -2.88 7.65
N LEU A 80 6.86 -1.63 8.05
CA LEU A 80 6.38 -0.47 7.29
C LEU A 80 7.57 0.17 6.59
N GLU A 81 7.83 -0.26 5.36
CA GLU A 81 8.93 0.17 4.51
C GLU A 81 8.48 0.48 3.07
N PRO A 82 9.15 1.41 2.35
CA PRO A 82 8.71 1.87 1.03
C PRO A 82 8.89 0.82 -0.09
N THR A 83 9.59 -0.29 0.18
CA THR A 83 9.75 -1.42 -0.75
C THR A 83 8.53 -2.35 -0.77
N ASP A 84 7.64 -2.26 0.22
CA ASP A 84 6.35 -2.94 0.18
C ASP A 84 5.32 -2.10 -0.60
N ALA A 85 4.63 -2.74 -1.55
CA ALA A 85 3.74 -2.04 -2.46
C ALA A 85 2.51 -1.46 -1.75
N SER A 86 1.98 -2.14 -0.72
CA SER A 86 0.85 -1.65 0.07
C SER A 86 1.27 -0.42 0.87
N VAL A 87 2.44 -0.47 1.51
CA VAL A 87 3.01 0.67 2.24
C VAL A 87 3.25 1.86 1.30
N GLU A 88 3.83 1.62 0.12
CA GLU A 88 4.07 2.67 -0.88
C GLU A 88 2.77 3.29 -1.41
N ALA A 89 1.73 2.49 -1.63
CA ALA A 89 0.42 2.99 -2.04
C ALA A 89 -0.17 3.92 -0.97
N LEU A 90 -0.13 3.50 0.29
CA LEU A 90 -0.57 4.33 1.42
C LEU A 90 0.25 5.62 1.54
N ARG A 91 1.58 5.54 1.35
CA ARG A 91 2.49 6.69 1.39
C ARG A 91 2.11 7.72 0.34
N LEU A 92 1.88 7.29 -0.91
CA LEU A 92 1.44 8.16 -2.01
C LEU A 92 0.09 8.80 -1.72
N GLY A 93 -0.88 8.03 -1.22
CA GLY A 93 -2.19 8.56 -0.89
C GLY A 93 -2.12 9.63 0.20
N ILE A 94 -1.38 9.36 1.27
CA ILE A 94 -1.12 10.34 2.35
C ILE A 94 -0.44 11.60 1.81
N GLU A 95 0.59 11.45 0.98
CA GLU A 95 1.35 12.57 0.40
C GLU A 95 0.46 13.48 -0.47
N HIS A 96 -0.50 12.90 -1.19
CA HIS A 96 -1.39 13.63 -2.09
C HIS A 96 -2.76 13.98 -1.46
N GLY A 97 -2.98 13.66 -0.18
CA GLY A 97 -4.25 13.92 0.50
C GLY A 97 -5.42 13.08 0.01
N ILE A 98 -5.15 11.92 -0.58
CA ILE A 98 -6.14 10.97 -1.08
C ILE A 98 -6.55 10.01 0.05
N PRO A 99 -7.85 9.70 0.22
CA PRO A 99 -8.32 8.71 1.19
C PRO A 99 -7.69 7.33 0.98
N CYS A 100 -7.22 6.72 2.06
CA CYS A 100 -6.62 5.39 2.06
C CYS A 100 -7.38 4.44 2.98
N TYR A 101 -7.60 3.21 2.53
CA TYR A 101 -8.38 2.20 3.25
C TYR A 101 -7.64 0.86 3.29
N CYS A 102 -7.59 0.25 4.46
CA CYS A 102 -7.21 -1.15 4.66
C CYS A 102 -8.48 -1.99 4.52
N ILE A 103 -8.50 -2.89 3.53
CA ILE A 103 -9.72 -3.61 3.14
C ILE A 103 -9.66 -5.12 3.42
N ASP A 104 -8.61 -5.59 4.09
CA ASP A 104 -8.52 -6.97 4.55
C ASP A 104 -9.15 -7.16 5.95
N ARG A 105 -9.53 -8.40 6.25
CA ARG A 105 -10.37 -8.79 7.40
C ARG A 105 -9.69 -8.65 8.76
#